data_AF-A0A9D6RFR0-F1
#
_entry.id   AF-A0A9D6RFR0-F1
#
_cell.length_a   1.000
_cell.length_b   1.000
_cell.length_c   1.000
_cell.angle_alpha   90.00
_cell.angle_beta   90.00
_cell.angle_gamma   90.00
#
_symmetry.space_group_name_H-M   'P 1'
#
loop_
_entity.id
_entity.type
_entity.pdbx_description
1 polymer ?
#
loop_
_entity_poly.entity_id
_entity_poly.type
_entity_poly.pdbx_seq_one_letter_code
_entity_poly.pdbx_strand_id
1 'polypeptide(L)'
;MRRTTRAPMNPEPSNLTRARCSALLAALLIVAPVAPSAHAAPRGKRHPRDVALGLSVQPGPQCHLGRHTLTYHGGDLVQNVAVFILFWGPEWQTDAEHQAAAASLRTMYHQLGGSEYGCSWQEFALPGSPIGGGSYAGDEIIPTPPVSPGQQLDDADIQARILTEVQAHRAPDATDDTFYVVVPPKGVPVIAGGETGCGGTNFTFCGYHDSFASGGKRLRYTVLPYPCSSGGATCFVDFQESVVPSFQAVGSHELSETVTDPDQPPVGGSGWFDDHSGDEDADICASDTCLVDLPVGVDAFTVNSLWSNLGGDCVASAPCAVPPAACTDPAPGACVTNTRSPQACDLEWHVEPNLTRDRNGFAGGVVSCADGQPFCDVDATADGRCTFHVAVCLNSTDPRFACTASAVDSVQLRGKLARSSDPTDNANAAALLPALENADPGSAGAATGSVVTYTPAAATSDACSSYVDVVVPVKSRNGRITPGKRTLQVATRTATSKVSEKLTLICTPTFL
;
A
#
# COMPACT_ATOMS: atom_id res chain seq x y z
N MET A 1 -54.40 22.18 -53.05
CA MET A 1 -53.50 22.43 -54.21
C MET A 1 -52.41 23.42 -53.79
N ARG A 2 -51.35 23.53 -54.61
CA ARG A 2 -50.18 24.43 -54.61
C ARG A 2 -50.05 25.58 -53.56
N ARG A 3 -48.81 25.67 -53.02
CA ARG A 3 -47.97 26.84 -52.66
C ARG A 3 -48.35 28.20 -53.29
N THR A 4 -48.08 29.40 -52.72
CA THR A 4 -47.46 29.91 -51.44
C THR A 4 -47.94 31.40 -51.26
N THR A 5 -47.32 32.45 -50.68
CA THR A 5 -45.93 32.81 -50.25
C THR A 5 -45.87 34.10 -49.40
N ARG A 6 -44.76 34.28 -48.64
CA ARG A 6 -44.21 35.50 -47.98
C ARG A 6 -44.82 36.00 -46.65
N ALA A 7 -43.95 36.69 -45.91
CA ALA A 7 -44.07 37.09 -44.50
C ALA A 7 -44.18 38.62 -44.32
N PRO A 8 -44.49 39.12 -43.11
CA PRO A 8 -44.34 40.53 -42.73
C PRO A 8 -42.99 40.82 -42.04
N MET A 9 -42.61 42.11 -42.02
CA MET A 9 -41.56 42.69 -41.18
C MET A 9 -42.18 43.72 -40.21
N ASN A 10 -41.43 44.09 -39.16
CA ASN A 10 -41.85 44.99 -38.08
C ASN A 10 -42.26 46.40 -38.56
N PRO A 11 -43.05 47.10 -37.73
CA PRO A 11 -42.79 48.49 -37.37
C PRO A 11 -42.29 48.62 -35.92
N GLU A 12 -41.50 49.66 -35.65
CA GLU A 12 -40.98 50.03 -34.32
C GLU A 12 -41.61 51.39 -33.87
N PRO A 13 -41.09 52.16 -32.88
CA PRO A 13 -41.79 52.39 -31.63
C PRO A 13 -42.45 53.78 -31.49
N SER A 14 -43.42 53.89 -30.56
CA SER A 14 -43.97 55.17 -30.11
C SER A 14 -43.30 55.67 -28.83
N ASN A 15 -42.61 56.80 -28.91
CA ASN A 15 -41.92 57.45 -27.79
C ASN A 15 -42.88 57.91 -26.67
N LEU A 16 -42.41 57.86 -25.42
CA LEU A 16 -42.89 58.74 -24.35
C LEU A 16 -41.71 59.27 -23.52
N THR A 17 -41.72 60.55 -23.19
CA THR A 17 -40.50 61.27 -22.78
C THR A 17 -40.31 61.35 -21.26
N ARG A 18 -39.05 61.36 -20.83
CA ARG A 18 -38.58 61.36 -19.43
C ARG A 18 -39.31 62.34 -18.49
N ALA A 19 -39.71 61.84 -17.32
CA ALA A 19 -39.64 62.59 -16.06
C ALA A 19 -38.45 62.05 -15.23
N ARG A 20 -37.69 62.93 -14.56
CA ARG A 20 -36.58 62.55 -13.68
C ARG A 20 -36.98 62.74 -12.22
N CYS A 21 -37.14 61.64 -11.48
CA CYS A 21 -37.13 61.65 -10.02
C CYS A 21 -36.02 60.72 -9.54
N SER A 22 -34.99 61.29 -8.90
CA SER A 22 -33.96 60.49 -8.23
C SER A 22 -34.46 60.07 -6.85
N ALA A 23 -34.70 58.78 -6.67
CA ALA A 23 -34.95 58.15 -5.38
C ALA A 23 -33.84 57.13 -5.11
N LEU A 24 -33.35 57.06 -3.87
CA LEU A 24 -32.28 56.13 -3.51
C LEU A 24 -32.82 54.70 -3.52
N LEU A 25 -32.25 53.83 -4.37
CA LEU A 25 -32.27 52.40 -4.07
C LEU A 25 -31.24 52.13 -2.99
N ALA A 26 -31.71 51.80 -1.79
CA ALA A 26 -30.89 51.05 -0.85
C ALA A 26 -30.63 49.67 -1.48
N ALA A 27 -29.37 49.36 -1.78
CA ALA A 27 -28.98 48.06 -2.31
C ALA A 27 -29.10 47.03 -1.19
N LEU A 28 -30.27 46.38 -1.10
CA LEU A 28 -30.49 45.28 -0.16
C LEU A 28 -29.69 44.07 -0.64
N LEU A 29 -28.46 43.94 -0.15
CA LEU A 29 -27.63 42.76 -0.31
C LEU A 29 -28.34 41.56 0.31
N ILE A 30 -29.03 40.77 -0.53
CA ILE A 30 -29.50 39.45 -0.16
C ILE A 30 -28.26 38.56 -0.08
N VAL A 31 -27.62 38.59 1.08
CA VAL A 31 -26.70 37.54 1.49
C VAL A 31 -27.55 36.29 1.70
N ALA A 32 -27.72 35.53 0.62
CA ALA A 32 -28.20 34.16 0.74
C ALA A 32 -27.20 33.42 1.62
N PRO A 33 -27.61 32.80 2.74
CA PRO A 33 -26.72 31.94 3.49
C PRO A 33 -26.32 30.79 2.57
N VAL A 34 -25.05 30.75 2.17
CA VAL A 34 -24.45 29.53 1.66
C VAL A 34 -24.52 28.56 2.83
N ALA A 35 -25.46 27.62 2.77
CA ALA A 35 -25.45 26.50 3.70
C ALA A 35 -24.08 25.83 3.55
N PRO A 36 -23.35 25.54 4.64
CA PRO A 36 -22.11 24.80 4.52
C PRO A 36 -22.44 23.50 3.80
N SER A 37 -21.76 23.23 2.69
CA SER A 37 -21.76 21.89 2.12
C SER A 37 -21.34 20.96 3.24
N ALA A 38 -22.22 20.02 3.61
CA ALA A 38 -21.81 18.88 4.42
C ALA A 38 -20.82 18.11 3.55
N HIS A 39 -19.52 18.37 3.77
CA HIS A 39 -18.47 17.54 3.25
C HIS A 39 -18.71 16.14 3.83
N ALA A 40 -18.49 15.10 3.03
CA ALA A 40 -18.43 13.77 3.59
C ALA A 40 -17.37 13.75 4.69
N ALA A 41 -17.53 12.90 5.70
CA ALA A 41 -16.38 12.59 6.53
C ALA A 41 -15.30 11.98 5.63
N PRO A 42 -14.01 12.36 5.78
CA PRO A 42 -12.93 11.61 5.14
C PRO A 42 -13.01 10.14 5.55
N ARG A 43 -12.53 9.25 4.66
CA ARG A 43 -12.65 7.80 4.83
C ARG A 43 -11.49 7.27 5.66
N GLY A 44 -10.25 7.41 5.18
CA GLY A 44 -9.05 7.27 6.00
C GLY A 44 -9.11 8.13 7.26
N LYS A 45 -9.41 7.47 8.37
CA LYS A 45 -9.57 8.06 9.70
C LYS A 45 -9.11 7.02 10.70
N ARG A 46 -7.91 7.16 11.26
CA ARG A 46 -7.46 6.18 12.24
C ARG A 46 -8.37 6.12 13.46
N HIS A 47 -9.24 5.12 13.54
CA HIS A 47 -10.13 4.95 14.69
C HIS A 47 -9.36 4.62 16.00
N PRO A 48 -9.87 5.08 17.15
CA PRO A 48 -9.26 4.85 18.45
C PRO A 48 -9.54 3.44 18.99
N ARG A 49 -8.68 3.00 19.89
CA ARG A 49 -8.73 1.67 20.51
C ARG A 49 -9.54 1.72 21.81
N ASP A 50 -10.31 0.68 22.09
CA ASP A 50 -10.82 0.44 23.44
C ASP A 50 -9.64 0.19 24.39
N VAL A 51 -9.64 0.81 25.58
CA VAL A 51 -8.65 0.56 26.63
C VAL A 51 -8.95 -0.79 27.30
N ALA A 52 -8.61 -1.86 26.59
CA ALA A 52 -8.85 -3.24 27.01
C ALA A 52 -8.07 -3.57 28.29
N LEU A 53 -8.73 -4.27 29.23
CA LEU A 53 -8.18 -4.55 30.56
C LEU A 53 -7.06 -5.61 30.54
N GLY A 54 -5.84 -5.18 30.22
CA GLY A 54 -4.59 -5.84 30.63
C GLY A 54 -4.20 -7.11 29.87
N LEU A 55 -4.68 -7.31 28.65
CA LEU A 55 -4.14 -8.33 27.75
C LEU A 55 -3.06 -7.68 26.86
N SER A 56 -1.79 -7.94 27.19
CA SER A 56 -0.65 -7.51 26.40
C SER A 56 -0.56 -8.28 25.07
N VAL A 57 -1.30 -7.81 24.06
CA VAL A 57 -0.99 -8.11 22.66
C VAL A 57 0.40 -7.56 22.40
N GLN A 58 1.30 -8.40 21.90
CA GLN A 58 2.60 -7.95 21.41
C GLN A 58 2.46 -7.67 19.91
N PRO A 59 3.10 -6.59 19.38
CA PRO A 59 3.32 -6.42 17.95
C PRO A 59 3.77 -7.73 17.30
N GLY A 60 3.10 -8.14 16.22
CA GLY A 60 3.12 -9.52 15.74
C GLY A 60 3.29 -9.60 14.23
N PRO A 61 4.26 -10.38 13.70
CA PRO A 61 4.54 -10.43 12.26
C PRO A 61 3.53 -11.28 11.44
N GLN A 62 2.31 -11.48 11.96
CA GLN A 62 1.28 -12.38 11.42
C GLN A 62 -0.12 -11.88 11.83
N CYS A 63 -0.55 -10.76 11.23
CA CYS A 63 -1.86 -10.15 11.44
C CYS A 63 -2.93 -10.79 10.52
N HIS A 64 -3.26 -12.05 10.78
CA HIS A 64 -4.27 -12.81 9.99
C HIS A 64 -5.68 -12.27 10.22
N LEU A 65 -6.13 -11.33 9.39
CA LEU A 65 -7.45 -10.72 9.47
C LEU A 65 -8.51 -11.44 8.62
N GLY A 66 -9.59 -10.72 8.28
CA GLY A 66 -10.69 -11.21 7.48
C GLY A 66 -10.33 -11.46 6.02
N ARG A 67 -11.35 -11.70 5.19
CA ARG A 67 -11.17 -11.70 3.74
C ARG A 67 -11.55 -10.34 3.19
N HIS A 68 -10.54 -9.50 3.01
CA HIS A 68 -10.65 -8.23 2.31
C HIS A 68 -10.11 -8.42 0.88
N THR A 69 -10.45 -7.51 -0.02
CA THR A 69 -9.85 -7.38 -1.35
C THR A 69 -10.00 -5.93 -1.79
N LEU A 70 -8.91 -5.16 -1.70
CA LEU A 70 -8.89 -3.78 -2.16
C LEU A 70 -9.16 -3.75 -3.67
N THR A 71 -9.98 -2.80 -4.08
CA THR A 71 -10.37 -2.55 -5.47
C THR A 71 -10.09 -1.09 -5.82
N TYR A 72 -9.80 -0.81 -7.09
CA TYR A 72 -9.44 0.53 -7.54
C TYR A 72 -10.65 1.27 -8.15
N HIS A 73 -10.90 2.49 -7.72
CA HIS A 73 -12.14 3.24 -8.02
C HIS A 73 -11.94 4.47 -8.92
N GLY A 74 -10.78 4.61 -9.56
CA GLY A 74 -10.54 5.60 -10.62
C GLY A 74 -9.94 6.94 -10.19
N GLY A 75 -9.48 7.05 -8.95
CA GLY A 75 -8.77 8.22 -8.41
C GLY A 75 -7.30 8.31 -8.83
N ASP A 76 -6.71 9.49 -8.71
CA ASP A 76 -5.26 9.66 -8.88
C ASP A 76 -4.53 9.17 -7.63
N LEU A 77 -3.44 8.41 -7.78
CA LEU A 77 -2.59 7.99 -6.66
C LEU A 77 -1.51 9.05 -6.34
N VAL A 78 -0.69 8.85 -5.31
CA VAL A 78 0.55 9.64 -5.11
C VAL A 78 1.75 8.84 -5.60
N GLN A 79 2.45 9.33 -6.61
CA GLN A 79 3.50 8.52 -7.27
C GLN A 79 4.86 8.65 -6.55
N ASN A 80 5.20 9.81 -6.01
CA ASN A 80 6.51 10.09 -5.41
C ASN A 80 6.37 10.98 -4.17
N VAL A 81 5.57 10.54 -3.18
CA VAL A 81 5.11 11.34 -2.04
C VAL A 81 6.21 12.20 -1.40
N ALA A 82 5.98 13.50 -1.29
CA ALA A 82 6.90 14.50 -0.78
C ALA A 82 6.32 15.10 0.52
N VAL A 83 6.74 14.54 1.66
CA VAL A 83 6.15 14.81 2.97
C VAL A 83 6.66 16.12 3.56
N PHE A 84 5.77 17.05 3.91
CA PHE A 84 6.11 18.30 4.60
C PHE A 84 5.30 18.47 5.89
N ILE A 85 5.96 18.67 7.03
CA ILE A 85 5.29 18.71 8.35
C ILE A 85 5.01 20.15 8.81
N LEU A 86 3.80 20.41 9.27
CA LEU A 86 3.38 21.64 9.95
C LEU A 86 3.17 21.37 11.45
N PHE A 87 4.23 21.57 12.23
CA PHE A 87 4.17 21.48 13.70
C PHE A 87 3.49 22.74 14.24
N TRP A 88 2.22 22.65 14.65
CA TRP A 88 1.42 23.82 15.00
C TRP A 88 1.32 24.00 16.51
N GLY A 89 1.94 25.06 17.04
CA GLY A 89 1.91 25.43 18.45
C GLY A 89 3.30 25.81 18.99
N PRO A 90 3.40 26.75 19.96
CA PRO A 90 4.68 27.07 20.62
C PRO A 90 5.29 25.88 21.37
N GLU A 91 4.48 24.90 21.77
CA GLU A 91 4.90 23.70 22.50
C GLU A 91 6.00 22.94 21.75
N TRP A 92 5.89 22.85 20.41
CA TRP A 92 6.89 22.23 19.54
C TRP A 92 8.27 22.90 19.55
N GLN A 93 8.38 24.13 20.07
CA GLN A 93 9.65 24.83 20.27
C GLN A 93 10.15 24.74 21.72
N THR A 94 9.29 24.56 22.71
CA THR A 94 9.64 24.74 24.14
C THR A 94 9.46 23.52 25.03
N ASP A 95 8.62 22.55 24.66
CA ASP A 95 8.35 21.36 25.46
C ASP A 95 9.16 20.15 24.97
N ALA A 96 9.73 19.39 25.91
CA ALA A 96 10.65 18.30 25.60
C ALA A 96 9.95 17.06 25.01
N GLU A 97 8.69 16.80 25.36
CA GLU A 97 7.90 15.69 24.84
C GLU A 97 7.51 15.96 23.38
N HIS A 98 7.07 17.20 23.09
CA HIS A 98 6.80 17.68 21.73
C HIS A 98 8.09 17.72 20.87
N GLN A 99 9.21 18.21 21.40
CA GLN A 99 10.49 18.21 20.69
C GLN A 99 10.94 16.78 20.32
N ALA A 100 10.79 15.81 21.23
CA ALA A 100 11.13 14.41 20.97
C ALA A 100 10.19 13.77 19.93
N ALA A 101 8.88 14.00 20.03
CA ALA A 101 7.90 13.54 19.05
C ALA A 101 8.18 14.12 17.65
N ALA A 102 8.44 15.42 17.56
CA ALA A 102 8.78 16.07 16.30
C ALA A 102 10.11 15.58 15.73
N ALA A 103 11.13 15.34 16.56
CA ALA A 103 12.38 14.72 16.09
C ALA A 103 12.12 13.32 15.50
N SER A 104 11.31 12.49 16.15
CA SER A 104 10.95 11.17 15.63
C SER A 104 10.18 11.23 14.32
N LEU A 105 9.21 12.14 14.17
CA LEU A 105 8.42 12.25 12.93
C LEU A 105 9.30 12.69 11.75
N ARG A 106 10.24 13.64 11.96
CA ARG A 106 11.24 14.01 10.95
C ARG A 106 12.08 12.80 10.52
N THR A 107 12.62 12.05 11.48
CA THR A 107 13.46 10.87 11.19
C THR A 107 12.67 9.77 10.47
N MET A 108 11.41 9.54 10.86
CA MET A 108 10.53 8.56 10.21
C MET A 108 10.24 8.94 8.76
N TYR A 109 9.68 10.12 8.49
CA TYR A 109 9.33 10.50 7.12
C TYR A 109 10.54 10.68 6.19
N HIS A 110 11.73 10.95 6.73
CA HIS A 110 12.98 10.95 5.96
C HIS A 110 13.43 9.53 5.54
N GLN A 111 13.06 8.47 6.26
CA GLN A 111 13.56 7.11 6.01
C GLN A 111 12.50 6.14 5.50
N LEU A 112 11.27 6.22 6.01
CA LEU A 112 10.23 5.21 5.82
C LEU A 112 9.85 5.00 4.35
N GLY A 113 9.69 6.09 3.59
CA GLY A 113 9.38 6.01 2.16
C GLY A 113 10.51 5.35 1.34
N GLY A 114 11.78 5.69 1.63
CA GLY A 114 12.95 5.07 1.00
C GLY A 114 13.29 3.67 1.53
N SER A 115 12.41 3.04 2.29
CA SER A 115 12.58 1.71 2.91
C SER A 115 11.65 0.67 2.30
N GLU A 116 11.80 -0.59 2.70
CA GLU A 116 10.90 -1.67 2.30
C GLU A 116 9.41 -1.40 2.65
N TYR A 117 9.12 -0.49 3.59
CA TYR A 117 7.76 -0.02 3.87
C TYR A 117 7.16 0.72 2.66
N GLY A 118 7.80 1.81 2.23
CA GLY A 118 7.34 2.57 1.06
C GLY A 118 7.40 1.78 -0.25
N CYS A 119 8.20 0.71 -0.28
CA CYS A 119 8.22 -0.23 -1.38
C CYS A 119 7.02 -1.19 -1.41
N SER A 120 6.26 -1.34 -0.31
CA SER A 120 5.01 -2.11 -0.32
C SER A 120 3.87 -1.41 -1.06
N TRP A 121 3.86 -0.07 -1.08
CA TRP A 121 2.91 0.72 -1.89
C TRP A 121 3.00 0.41 -3.39
N GLN A 122 4.12 -0.14 -3.87
CA GLN A 122 4.27 -0.53 -5.28
C GLN A 122 3.19 -1.53 -5.73
N GLU A 123 2.65 -2.35 -4.82
CA GLU A 123 1.57 -3.30 -5.13
C GLU A 123 0.33 -2.60 -5.75
N PHE A 124 0.05 -1.37 -5.32
CA PHE A 124 -1.09 -0.55 -5.73
C PHE A 124 -0.81 0.33 -6.95
N ALA A 125 0.39 0.23 -7.53
CA ALA A 125 0.72 0.90 -8.78
C ALA A 125 -0.15 0.42 -9.95
N LEU A 126 -0.43 1.31 -10.89
CA LEU A 126 -1.27 1.05 -12.06
C LEU A 126 -0.44 1.12 -13.35
N PRO A 127 -0.89 0.50 -14.47
CA PRO A 127 -0.26 0.65 -15.77
C PRO A 127 -0.07 2.13 -16.17
N GLY A 128 1.20 2.58 -16.21
CA GLY A 128 1.55 3.98 -16.52
C GLY A 128 1.52 4.96 -15.34
N SER A 129 1.11 4.52 -14.14
CA SER A 129 1.16 5.28 -12.89
C SER A 129 1.92 4.48 -11.82
N PRO A 130 3.27 4.42 -11.90
CA PRO A 130 4.09 3.75 -10.91
C PRO A 130 4.06 4.51 -9.57
N ILE A 131 4.17 3.77 -8.47
CA ILE A 131 4.42 4.33 -7.14
C ILE A 131 5.89 4.06 -6.78
N GLY A 132 6.57 5.05 -6.24
CA GLY A 132 7.94 4.97 -5.72
C GLY A 132 8.00 5.39 -4.26
N GLY A 133 9.16 5.19 -3.64
CA GLY A 133 9.34 5.41 -2.20
C GLY A 133 9.17 6.86 -1.71
N GLY A 134 9.08 7.87 -2.57
CA GLY A 134 8.90 9.25 -2.12
C GLY A 134 10.08 9.82 -1.32
N SER A 135 9.81 10.84 -0.50
CA SER A 135 10.82 11.73 0.09
C SER A 135 10.29 12.61 1.23
N TYR A 136 11.23 13.19 1.99
CA TYR A 136 10.94 14.23 2.99
C TYR A 136 11.29 15.61 2.45
N ALA A 137 10.29 16.50 2.36
CA ALA A 137 10.42 17.85 1.84
C ALA A 137 10.79 18.90 2.91
N GLY A 138 10.66 18.57 4.19
CA GLY A 138 11.02 19.45 5.32
C GLY A 138 9.88 19.65 6.32
N ASP A 139 10.04 20.64 7.20
CA ASP A 139 9.01 21.06 8.14
C ASP A 139 9.08 22.56 8.45
N GLU A 140 7.96 23.09 8.95
CA GLU A 140 7.84 24.41 9.56
C GLU A 140 7.21 24.27 10.96
N ILE A 141 7.73 25.02 11.94
CA ILE A 141 7.14 25.11 13.28
C ILE A 141 6.40 26.43 13.42
N ILE A 142 5.07 26.37 13.40
CA ILE A 142 4.19 27.53 13.57
C ILE A 142 4.13 27.88 15.07
N PRO A 143 4.73 29.00 15.53
CA PRO A 143 4.88 29.29 16.97
C PRO A 143 3.61 29.91 17.59
N THR A 144 2.56 30.13 16.80
CA THR A 144 1.26 30.61 17.28
C THR A 144 0.36 29.42 17.63
N PRO A 145 -0.29 29.39 18.81
CA PRO A 145 -1.29 28.37 19.10
C PRO A 145 -2.35 28.27 17.99
N PRO A 146 -2.84 27.07 17.65
CA PRO A 146 -3.87 26.91 16.62
C PRO A 146 -5.19 27.57 17.01
N VAL A 147 -5.57 27.44 18.29
CA VAL A 147 -6.84 27.92 18.83
C VAL A 147 -6.63 28.54 20.22
N SER A 148 -7.65 29.23 20.73
CA SER A 148 -7.64 29.68 22.13
C SER A 148 -7.80 28.48 23.10
N PRO A 149 -7.22 28.53 24.31
CA PRO A 149 -7.32 27.43 25.27
C PRO A 149 -8.77 26.99 25.54
N GLY A 150 -9.06 25.69 25.40
CA GLY A 150 -10.41 25.14 25.56
C GLY A 150 -11.35 25.38 24.36
N GLN A 151 -10.81 25.71 23.19
CA GLN A 151 -11.53 25.65 21.90
C GLN A 151 -11.08 24.41 21.10
N GLN A 152 -11.80 24.15 20.00
CA GLN A 152 -11.55 23.05 19.07
C GLN A 152 -10.99 23.61 17.77
N LEU A 153 -10.13 22.86 17.08
CA LEU A 153 -9.54 23.21 15.79
C LEU A 153 -10.38 22.58 14.67
N ASP A 154 -11.16 23.40 13.99
CA ASP A 154 -11.95 22.96 12.83
C ASP A 154 -11.05 22.73 11.61
N ASP A 155 -11.33 21.68 10.84
CA ASP A 155 -10.59 21.35 9.60
C ASP A 155 -10.49 22.54 8.61
N ALA A 156 -11.52 23.38 8.52
CA ALA A 156 -11.49 24.57 7.67
C ALA A 156 -10.36 25.56 8.04
N ASP A 157 -9.99 25.66 9.32
CA ASP A 157 -8.84 26.45 9.78
C ASP A 157 -7.51 25.75 9.47
N ILE A 158 -7.50 24.42 9.39
CA ILE A 158 -6.34 23.61 8.98
C ILE A 158 -6.06 23.82 7.48
N GLN A 159 -7.07 23.66 6.62
CA GLN A 159 -6.96 23.96 5.19
C GLN A 159 -6.50 25.41 4.94
N ALA A 160 -7.09 26.38 5.68
CA ALA A 160 -6.69 27.78 5.60
C ALA A 160 -5.24 28.02 6.09
N ARG A 161 -4.75 27.26 7.08
CA ARG A 161 -3.36 27.34 7.54
C ARG A 161 -2.38 26.77 6.52
N ILE A 162 -2.67 25.60 5.93
CA ILE A 162 -1.85 25.02 4.85
C ILE A 162 -1.69 26.06 3.72
N LEU A 163 -2.79 26.65 3.25
CA LEU A 163 -2.73 27.72 2.24
C LEU A 163 -1.89 28.94 2.68
N THR A 164 -1.94 29.30 3.96
CA THR A 164 -1.16 30.42 4.52
C THR A 164 0.34 30.13 4.53
N GLU A 165 0.77 28.90 4.82
CA GLU A 165 2.18 28.51 4.80
C GLU A 165 2.73 28.41 3.37
N VAL A 166 1.93 27.89 2.44
CA VAL A 166 2.27 27.79 1.01
C VAL A 166 2.38 29.19 0.38
N GLN A 167 1.40 30.07 0.61
CA GLN A 167 1.41 31.46 0.11
C GLN A 167 2.54 32.31 0.72
N ALA A 168 3.03 31.95 1.91
CA ALA A 168 4.18 32.59 2.53
C ALA A 168 5.53 31.96 2.15
N HIS A 169 5.53 30.94 1.30
CA HIS A 169 6.70 30.14 0.91
C HIS A 169 7.47 29.54 2.11
N ARG A 170 6.75 29.18 3.18
CA ARG A 170 7.29 28.41 4.31
C ARG A 170 7.00 26.92 4.18
N ALA A 171 5.86 26.56 3.57
CA ALA A 171 5.60 25.23 3.04
C ALA A 171 5.84 25.19 1.52
N PRO A 172 6.17 24.02 0.93
CA PRO A 172 6.37 23.86 -0.50
C PRO A 172 5.09 24.10 -1.29
N ASP A 173 5.26 24.52 -2.54
CA ASP A 173 4.18 24.77 -3.49
C ASP A 173 3.46 23.46 -3.84
N ALA A 174 2.13 23.39 -3.67
CA ALA A 174 1.40 22.13 -3.86
C ALA A 174 1.56 21.54 -5.28
N THR A 175 1.77 20.23 -5.35
CA THR A 175 1.82 19.37 -6.53
C THR A 175 1.04 18.09 -6.24
N ASP A 176 0.83 17.22 -7.24
CA ASP A 176 0.18 15.92 -7.03
C ASP A 176 0.95 14.99 -6.07
N ASP A 177 2.27 15.20 -5.95
CA ASP A 177 3.15 14.48 -5.01
C ASP A 177 3.27 15.14 -3.62
N THR A 178 2.80 16.38 -3.41
CA THR A 178 3.03 17.10 -2.14
C THR A 178 2.01 16.71 -1.08
N PHE A 179 2.50 16.22 0.07
CA PHE A 179 1.68 15.80 1.20
C PHE A 179 1.98 16.63 2.46
N TYR A 180 0.97 17.30 3.00
CA TYR A 180 1.11 18.13 4.20
C TYR A 180 0.68 17.37 5.47
N VAL A 181 1.59 17.16 6.41
CA VAL A 181 1.31 16.51 7.70
C VAL A 181 1.12 17.58 8.77
N VAL A 182 -0.11 17.83 9.23
CA VAL A 182 -0.38 18.85 10.25
C VAL A 182 -0.40 18.21 11.64
N VAL A 183 0.37 18.74 12.59
CA VAL A 183 0.50 18.18 13.94
C VAL A 183 0.14 19.23 15.00
N PRO A 184 -1.12 19.27 15.47
CA PRO A 184 -1.55 20.14 16.58
C PRO A 184 -0.90 19.72 17.92
N PRO A 185 -0.86 20.63 18.92
CA PRO A 185 -0.18 20.38 20.19
C PRO A 185 -1.09 19.64 21.19
N LYS A 186 -0.50 19.15 22.27
CA LYS A 186 -1.18 18.36 23.31
C LYS A 186 -2.41 19.08 23.88
N GLY A 187 -3.58 18.44 23.75
CA GLY A 187 -4.85 18.95 24.30
C GLY A 187 -5.65 19.88 23.40
N VAL A 188 -5.36 19.94 22.10
CA VAL A 188 -6.22 20.59 21.09
C VAL A 188 -7.07 19.54 20.37
N PRO A 189 -8.40 19.48 20.60
CA PRO A 189 -9.29 18.60 19.84
C PRO A 189 -9.42 19.10 18.40
N VAL A 190 -9.27 18.22 17.42
CA VAL A 190 -9.52 18.51 16.00
C VAL A 190 -10.95 18.10 15.61
N ILE A 191 -11.61 18.85 14.72
CA ILE A 191 -12.95 18.54 14.22
C ILE A 191 -12.93 18.33 12.71
N ALA A 192 -13.34 17.13 12.26
CA ALA A 192 -13.32 16.72 10.85
C ALA A 192 -14.54 15.85 10.50
N GLY A 193 -15.26 16.19 9.43
CA GLY A 193 -16.49 15.47 9.05
C GLY A 193 -17.65 15.54 10.05
N GLY A 194 -17.60 16.45 11.03
CA GLY A 194 -18.55 16.51 12.15
C GLY A 194 -18.18 15.61 13.34
N GLU A 195 -17.03 14.96 13.30
CA GLU A 195 -16.47 14.11 14.36
C GLU A 195 -15.31 14.79 15.09
N THR A 196 -14.86 14.21 16.22
CA THR A 196 -13.82 14.79 17.10
C THR A 196 -12.60 13.88 17.20
N GLY A 197 -11.41 14.43 16.97
CA GLY A 197 -10.14 13.75 17.15
C GLY A 197 -9.59 13.84 18.58
N CYS A 198 -8.49 13.13 18.85
CA CYS A 198 -7.82 13.20 20.14
C CYS A 198 -7.49 14.64 20.57
N GLY A 199 -7.43 14.85 21.89
CA GLY A 199 -7.38 16.16 22.55
C GLY A 199 -8.70 16.52 23.24
N GLY A 200 -9.82 15.91 22.84
CA GLY A 200 -11.15 16.10 23.44
C GLY A 200 -11.63 14.94 24.35
N THR A 201 -12.91 15.00 24.72
CA THR A 201 -13.66 13.87 25.29
C THR A 201 -14.53 13.23 24.21
N ASN A 202 -14.70 11.91 24.25
CA ASN A 202 -15.46 11.13 23.27
C ASN A 202 -14.94 11.32 21.83
N PHE A 203 -13.62 11.28 21.64
CA PHE A 203 -13.02 11.29 20.30
C PHE A 203 -13.29 9.98 19.55
N THR A 204 -13.37 10.07 18.22
CA THR A 204 -13.64 8.94 17.30
C THR A 204 -12.53 8.74 16.26
N PHE A 205 -11.47 9.56 16.28
CA PHE A 205 -10.28 9.36 15.46
C PHE A 205 -8.98 9.84 16.14
N CYS A 206 -7.86 9.30 15.66
CA CYS A 206 -6.48 9.52 16.10
C CYS A 206 -5.62 10.19 15.02
N GLY A 207 -6.04 10.06 13.76
CA GLY A 207 -5.59 10.80 12.59
C GLY A 207 -6.71 10.83 11.54
N TYR A 208 -6.50 11.55 10.45
CA TYR A 208 -7.25 11.41 9.19
C TYR A 208 -6.49 12.09 8.05
N HIS A 209 -6.66 11.60 6.82
CA HIS A 209 -6.25 12.32 5.61
C HIS A 209 -7.46 12.82 4.81
N ASP A 210 -7.25 13.89 4.07
CA ASP A 210 -8.24 14.43 3.14
C ASP A 210 -7.52 15.23 2.03
N SER A 211 -8.32 15.71 1.08
CA SER A 211 -7.89 16.51 -0.05
C SER A 211 -8.77 17.76 -0.18
N PHE A 212 -8.19 18.89 -0.59
CA PHE A 212 -8.99 20.08 -0.90
C PHE A 212 -8.49 20.81 -2.15
N ALA A 213 -9.39 21.52 -2.82
CA ALA A 213 -9.11 22.24 -4.05
C ALA A 213 -9.06 23.76 -3.81
N SER A 214 -7.94 24.40 -4.15
CA SER A 214 -7.75 25.84 -3.98
C SER A 214 -6.87 26.43 -5.08
N GLY A 215 -7.26 27.57 -5.65
CA GLY A 215 -6.50 28.25 -6.70
C GLY A 215 -6.35 27.48 -8.02
N GLY A 216 -7.10 26.38 -8.20
CA GLY A 216 -6.90 25.44 -9.32
C GLY A 216 -5.84 24.36 -9.06
N LYS A 217 -5.28 24.30 -7.85
CA LYS A 217 -4.47 23.19 -7.36
C LYS A 217 -5.29 22.27 -6.44
N ARG A 218 -4.88 21.01 -6.37
CA ARG A 218 -5.23 20.04 -5.33
C ARG A 218 -4.18 20.10 -4.21
N LEU A 219 -4.60 19.93 -2.97
CA LEU A 219 -3.73 19.85 -1.79
C LEU A 219 -4.14 18.61 -0.99
N ARG A 220 -3.19 17.69 -0.78
CA ARG A 220 -3.36 16.43 -0.04
C ARG A 220 -2.72 16.58 1.33
N TYR A 221 -3.42 16.19 2.40
CA TYR A 221 -2.94 16.40 3.78
C TYR A 221 -3.46 15.34 4.74
N THR A 222 -2.70 15.12 5.82
CA THR A 222 -3.18 14.41 7.01
C THR A 222 -3.10 15.34 8.22
N VAL A 223 -3.92 15.07 9.22
CA VAL A 223 -3.81 15.68 10.54
C VAL A 223 -3.53 14.60 11.56
N LEU A 224 -2.48 14.79 12.35
CA LEU A 224 -2.09 13.94 13.47
C LEU A 224 -2.39 14.66 14.79
N PRO A 225 -3.62 14.59 15.33
CA PRO A 225 -3.92 14.97 16.70
C PRO A 225 -2.92 14.36 17.70
N TYR A 226 -2.58 15.13 18.73
CA TYR A 226 -1.67 14.65 19.76
C TYR A 226 -2.30 13.47 20.53
N PRO A 227 -1.62 12.31 20.66
CA PRO A 227 -2.22 11.10 21.21
C PRO A 227 -2.64 11.26 22.68
N CYS A 228 -3.76 10.62 23.03
CA CYS A 228 -4.47 10.85 24.28
C CYS A 228 -5.38 9.65 24.66
N SER A 229 -5.85 9.63 25.91
CA SER A 229 -6.84 8.66 26.42
C SER A 229 -8.03 9.40 27.05
N SER A 230 -9.26 9.01 26.72
CA SER A 230 -10.48 9.63 27.26
C SER A 230 -11.69 8.72 27.10
N GLY A 231 -12.60 8.73 28.09
CA GLY A 231 -13.88 8.00 28.01
C GLY A 231 -13.81 6.47 27.99
N GLY A 232 -12.62 5.87 28.00
CA GLY A 232 -12.39 4.44 27.78
C GLY A 232 -11.79 4.12 26.40
N ALA A 233 -11.62 5.13 25.54
CA ALA A 233 -10.90 5.03 24.27
C ALA A 233 -9.48 5.63 24.39
N THR A 234 -8.56 5.19 23.53
CA THR A 234 -7.18 5.71 23.45
C THR A 234 -6.67 5.80 22.01
N CYS A 235 -5.79 6.76 21.78
CA CYS A 235 -4.93 6.85 20.60
C CYS A 235 -3.47 6.49 20.90
N PHE A 236 -3.17 5.98 22.10
CA PHE A 236 -1.88 5.37 22.37
C PHE A 236 -1.85 3.93 21.86
N VAL A 237 -0.68 3.49 21.41
CA VAL A 237 -0.48 2.16 20.82
C VAL A 237 0.24 1.16 21.72
N ASP A 238 0.53 1.56 22.95
CA ASP A 238 1.11 0.70 24.00
C ASP A 238 0.50 1.00 25.39
N PHE A 239 0.87 0.19 26.38
CA PHE A 239 0.38 0.31 27.77
C PHE A 239 1.16 1.35 28.59
N GLN A 240 2.12 2.03 27.97
CA GLN A 240 2.99 3.04 28.56
C GLN A 240 2.51 4.45 28.22
N GLU A 241 1.49 4.58 27.35
CA GLU A 241 1.01 5.82 26.76
C GLU A 241 2.13 6.58 26.01
N SER A 242 2.97 5.84 25.27
CA SER A 242 4.12 6.41 24.57
C SER A 242 3.71 7.24 23.36
N VAL A 243 3.97 8.55 23.42
CA VAL A 243 3.67 9.52 22.35
C VAL A 243 4.37 9.16 21.02
N VAL A 244 5.63 8.72 21.06
CA VAL A 244 6.46 8.49 19.86
C VAL A 244 5.96 7.30 19.01
N PRO A 245 5.85 6.06 19.53
CA PRO A 245 5.26 4.93 18.79
C PRO A 245 3.85 5.23 18.26
N SER A 246 3.06 6.02 19.00
CA SER A 246 1.70 6.36 18.62
C SER A 246 1.66 7.29 17.40
N PHE A 247 2.52 8.32 17.36
CA PHE A 247 2.69 9.16 16.18
C PHE A 247 3.30 8.41 14.99
N GLN A 248 4.18 7.42 15.21
CA GLN A 248 4.73 6.59 14.15
C GLN A 248 3.66 5.66 13.55
N ALA A 249 2.87 4.99 14.39
CA ALA A 249 1.85 4.03 13.97
C ALA A 249 0.68 4.71 13.25
N VAL A 250 0.22 5.87 13.73
CA VAL A 250 -0.80 6.66 13.01
C VAL A 250 -0.18 7.27 11.74
N GLY A 251 0.95 7.98 11.84
CA GLY A 251 1.55 8.66 10.69
C GLY A 251 1.98 7.75 9.53
N SER A 252 2.30 6.48 9.79
CA SER A 252 2.59 5.48 8.73
C SER A 252 1.33 4.95 8.03
N HIS A 253 0.23 4.78 8.79
CA HIS A 253 -1.10 4.43 8.26
C HIS A 253 -1.64 5.55 7.35
N GLU A 254 -1.73 6.77 7.88
CA GLU A 254 -2.22 7.96 7.17
C GLU A 254 -1.42 8.31 5.91
N LEU A 255 -0.10 8.09 5.95
CA LEU A 255 0.79 8.27 4.79
C LEU A 255 0.48 7.26 3.68
N SER A 256 0.16 6.02 4.04
CA SER A 256 -0.04 4.93 3.08
C SER A 256 -1.40 5.05 2.41
N GLU A 257 -2.44 5.37 3.17
CA GLU A 257 -3.77 5.66 2.64
C GLU A 257 -3.76 6.93 1.79
N THR A 258 -2.93 7.93 2.14
CA THR A 258 -2.70 9.05 1.22
C THR A 258 -1.95 8.63 -0.05
N VAL A 259 -1.14 7.57 -0.04
CA VAL A 259 -0.50 7.08 -1.28
C VAL A 259 -1.50 6.30 -2.16
N THR A 260 -2.42 5.55 -1.56
CA THR A 260 -3.31 4.58 -2.22
C THR A 260 -4.74 5.10 -2.50
N ASP A 261 -5.28 6.01 -1.68
CA ASP A 261 -6.58 6.69 -1.83
C ASP A 261 -6.53 8.17 -1.35
N PRO A 262 -5.65 9.03 -1.92
CA PRO A 262 -5.41 10.40 -1.44
C PRO A 262 -6.61 11.36 -1.48
N ASP A 263 -7.57 11.12 -2.37
CA ASP A 263 -8.56 12.11 -2.76
C ASP A 263 -9.98 11.58 -2.67
N GLN A 264 -10.90 12.42 -2.23
CA GLN A 264 -12.32 12.08 -2.18
C GLN A 264 -13.17 13.02 -3.06
N PRO A 265 -14.31 12.56 -3.60
CA PRO A 265 -15.23 13.43 -4.32
C PRO A 265 -15.72 14.58 -3.43
N PRO A 266 -15.65 15.86 -3.88
CA PRO A 266 -15.57 16.29 -5.27
C PRO A 266 -14.18 16.69 -5.78
N VAL A 267 -13.11 16.46 -5.01
CA VAL A 267 -11.74 16.89 -5.37
C VAL A 267 -11.10 15.94 -6.36
N GLY A 268 -11.25 14.63 -6.14
CA GLY A 268 -10.84 13.57 -7.05
C GLY A 268 -11.89 12.47 -7.20
N GLY A 269 -11.52 11.40 -7.90
CA GLY A 269 -12.10 10.08 -7.67
C GLY A 269 -11.33 9.36 -6.56
N SER A 270 -11.91 8.29 -6.02
CA SER A 270 -11.30 7.48 -4.96
C SER A 270 -10.31 6.45 -5.52
N GLY A 271 -9.23 6.19 -4.78
CA GLY A 271 -8.18 5.23 -5.10
C GLY A 271 -8.55 3.78 -4.72
N TRP A 272 -7.82 3.20 -3.77
CA TRP A 272 -7.91 1.78 -3.39
C TRP A 272 -8.61 1.55 -2.04
N PHE A 273 -9.77 0.90 -2.07
CA PHE A 273 -10.50 0.50 -0.85
C PHE A 273 -11.29 -0.82 -1.03
N ASP A 274 -11.73 -1.42 0.07
CA ASP A 274 -12.52 -2.66 0.08
C ASP A 274 -14.01 -2.37 -0.18
N ASP A 275 -14.54 -2.99 -1.24
CA ASP A 275 -15.91 -2.83 -1.74
C ASP A 275 -17.01 -3.26 -0.74
N HIS A 276 -16.67 -3.99 0.34
CA HIS A 276 -17.60 -4.48 1.35
C HIS A 276 -17.63 -3.60 2.61
N SER A 277 -16.48 -3.22 3.16
CA SER A 277 -16.41 -2.40 4.38
C SER A 277 -16.27 -0.90 4.11
N GLY A 278 -15.58 -0.53 3.03
CA GLY A 278 -15.17 0.84 2.72
C GLY A 278 -13.76 1.19 3.21
N ASP A 279 -13.10 0.26 3.90
CA ASP A 279 -11.76 0.39 4.50
C ASP A 279 -10.66 0.57 3.44
N GLU A 280 -9.69 1.43 3.71
CA GLU A 280 -8.48 1.64 2.91
C GLU A 280 -7.33 0.71 3.37
N ASP A 281 -6.14 0.77 2.75
CA ASP A 281 -5.12 -0.29 2.89
C ASP A 281 -4.52 -0.40 4.29
N ALA A 282 -4.40 0.70 5.04
CA ALA A 282 -3.91 0.67 6.41
C ALA A 282 -5.04 0.47 7.45
N ASP A 283 -6.27 0.86 7.12
CA ASP A 283 -7.50 0.76 7.92
C ASP A 283 -7.88 -0.70 8.16
N ILE A 284 -7.85 -1.53 7.10
CA ILE A 284 -8.02 -2.99 7.22
C ILE A 284 -7.08 -3.52 8.30
N CYS A 285 -5.82 -3.06 8.31
CA CYS A 285 -4.76 -3.50 9.20
C CYS A 285 -4.64 -2.69 10.50
N ALA A 286 -5.66 -1.91 10.91
CA ALA A 286 -5.58 -0.94 12.00
C ALA A 286 -5.48 -1.50 13.45
N SER A 287 -5.18 -2.79 13.65
CA SER A 287 -5.16 -3.46 14.96
C SER A 287 -3.76 -3.51 15.63
N ASP A 288 -3.72 -3.57 16.97
CA ASP A 288 -2.53 -3.80 17.80
C ASP A 288 -1.70 -5.03 17.36
N THR A 289 -2.37 -6.08 16.86
CA THR A 289 -1.73 -7.29 16.32
C THR A 289 -0.94 -7.05 15.04
N CYS A 290 -1.11 -5.89 14.41
CA CYS A 290 -0.67 -5.53 13.06
C CYS A 290 0.35 -4.39 13.07
N LEU A 291 0.68 -3.87 14.25
CA LEU A 291 1.86 -3.04 14.41
C LEU A 291 3.12 -3.90 14.31
N VAL A 292 4.15 -3.32 13.72
CA VAL A 292 5.48 -3.92 13.57
C VAL A 292 6.53 -2.87 13.90
N ASP A 293 7.48 -3.20 14.77
CA ASP A 293 8.69 -2.40 14.96
C ASP A 293 9.65 -2.69 13.80
N LEU A 294 9.50 -1.94 12.70
CA LEU A 294 10.25 -2.12 11.47
C LEU A 294 11.66 -1.50 11.61
N PRO A 295 12.75 -2.28 11.48
CA PRO A 295 14.10 -1.74 11.43
C PRO A 295 14.35 -1.04 10.09
N VAL A 296 14.81 0.21 10.13
CA VAL A 296 15.16 0.99 8.94
C VAL A 296 16.54 1.63 9.16
N GLY A 297 17.54 1.15 8.43
CA GLY A 297 18.92 1.63 8.55
C GLY A 297 19.54 1.35 9.93
N VAL A 298 19.57 2.37 10.78
CA VAL A 298 20.04 2.29 12.18
C VAL A 298 18.94 2.56 13.21
N ASP A 299 17.76 2.96 12.75
CA ASP A 299 16.60 3.27 13.55
C ASP A 299 15.57 2.13 13.47
N ALA A 300 14.51 2.22 14.27
CA ALA A 300 13.33 1.38 14.13
C ALA A 300 12.06 2.22 14.38
N PHE A 301 11.00 1.93 13.64
CA PHE A 301 9.73 2.65 13.72
C PHE A 301 8.59 1.66 13.98
N THR A 302 7.74 1.94 14.97
CA THR A 302 6.48 1.23 15.20
C THR A 302 5.50 1.65 14.12
N VAL A 303 5.40 0.86 13.04
CA VAL A 303 4.55 1.17 11.88
C VAL A 303 3.27 0.34 11.89
N ASN A 304 2.22 0.86 11.24
CA ASN A 304 1.05 0.07 10.89
C ASN A 304 1.34 -0.76 9.65
N SER A 305 1.12 -2.08 9.71
CA SER A 305 1.12 -2.90 8.49
C SER A 305 0.03 -2.45 7.51
N LEU A 306 0.19 -2.77 6.23
CA LEU A 306 -0.75 -2.46 5.15
C LEU A 306 -1.33 -3.75 4.60
N TRP A 307 -2.56 -3.73 4.12
CA TRP A 307 -3.18 -4.91 3.51
C TRP A 307 -2.53 -5.21 2.16
N SER A 308 -2.17 -6.46 1.92
CA SER A 308 -1.67 -6.91 0.62
C SER A 308 -2.70 -7.83 -0.04
N ASN A 309 -3.15 -7.48 -1.25
CA ASN A 309 -3.97 -8.35 -2.10
C ASN A 309 -3.16 -9.54 -2.64
N LEU A 310 -1.87 -9.33 -2.94
CA LEU A 310 -0.91 -10.36 -3.32
C LEU A 310 -0.68 -11.35 -2.18
N GLY A 311 -0.51 -10.85 -0.95
CA GLY A 311 -0.28 -11.63 0.26
C GLY A 311 -1.54 -12.30 0.81
N GLY A 312 -2.69 -11.62 0.72
CA GLY A 312 -3.94 -11.98 1.38
C GLY A 312 -3.90 -11.82 2.90
N ASP A 313 -3.05 -10.92 3.39
CA ASP A 313 -2.63 -10.74 4.79
C ASP A 313 -2.04 -9.32 4.96
N CYS A 314 -1.82 -8.87 6.20
CA CYS A 314 -1.20 -7.57 6.48
C CYS A 314 0.34 -7.66 6.47
N VAL A 315 1.01 -6.73 5.78
CA VAL A 315 2.48 -6.69 5.60
C VAL A 315 3.06 -5.33 6.00
N ALA A 316 4.26 -5.32 6.58
CA ALA A 316 4.98 -4.09 6.93
C ALA A 316 6.22 -3.83 6.04
N SER A 317 6.48 -4.68 5.05
CA SER A 317 7.62 -4.52 4.13
C SER A 317 7.44 -5.32 2.84
N ALA A 318 8.04 -4.81 1.76
CA ALA A 318 8.19 -5.49 0.48
C ALA A 318 9.55 -5.14 -0.17
N PRO A 319 10.14 -6.05 -0.98
CA PRO A 319 11.39 -5.79 -1.67
C PRO A 319 11.26 -4.61 -2.65
N CYS A 320 12.16 -3.63 -2.54
CA CYS A 320 12.16 -2.43 -3.38
C CYS A 320 12.56 -2.66 -4.85
N ALA A 321 13.18 -3.80 -5.13
CA ALA A 321 13.54 -4.27 -6.46
C ALA A 321 13.78 -5.79 -6.38
N VAL A 322 13.57 -6.50 -7.50
CA VAL A 322 13.81 -7.94 -7.65
C VAL A 322 15.18 -8.34 -7.05
N PRO A 323 15.22 -9.04 -5.90
CA PRO A 323 16.48 -9.43 -5.28
C PRO A 323 17.11 -10.59 -6.06
N PRO A 324 18.44 -10.79 -5.97
CA PRO A 324 19.07 -12.01 -6.49
C PRO A 324 18.41 -13.26 -5.88
N ALA A 325 18.14 -14.29 -6.71
CA ALA A 325 17.53 -15.52 -6.23
C ALA A 325 18.45 -16.22 -5.19
N ALA A 326 17.97 -16.34 -3.96
CA ALA A 326 18.64 -16.97 -2.83
C ALA A 326 17.60 -17.54 -1.85
N CYS A 327 17.92 -18.63 -1.15
CA CYS A 327 17.07 -19.22 -0.10
C CYS A 327 17.78 -19.27 1.26
N THR A 328 18.59 -18.26 1.56
CA THR A 328 19.42 -18.16 2.77
C THR A 328 18.82 -17.27 3.87
N ASP A 329 17.63 -16.72 3.64
CA ASP A 329 17.04 -15.70 4.50
C ASP A 329 16.56 -16.25 5.86
N PRO A 330 16.70 -15.49 6.96
CA PRO A 330 16.04 -15.81 8.22
C PRO A 330 14.52 -15.77 8.07
N ALA A 331 13.80 -16.37 9.01
CA ALA A 331 12.33 -16.44 8.96
C ALA A 331 11.73 -15.01 8.94
N PRO A 332 10.76 -14.71 8.04
CA PRO A 332 9.98 -15.64 7.22
C PRO A 332 10.68 -16.21 5.98
N GLY A 333 11.60 -15.44 5.38
CA GLY A 333 12.27 -15.73 4.11
C GLY A 333 11.34 -15.80 2.89
N ALA A 334 11.86 -15.55 1.70
CA ALA A 334 11.05 -15.48 0.48
C ALA A 334 10.81 -16.86 -0.21
N CYS A 335 11.66 -17.86 0.05
CA CYS A 335 11.56 -19.16 -0.61
C CYS A 335 10.44 -20.07 -0.08
N VAL A 336 9.82 -20.80 -1.01
CA VAL A 336 8.67 -21.68 -0.80
C VAL A 336 9.12 -23.13 -0.71
N THR A 337 8.78 -23.75 0.42
CA THR A 337 8.86 -25.20 0.62
C THR A 337 7.55 -25.77 1.18
N ASN A 338 7.06 -26.84 0.56
CA ASN A 338 5.78 -27.48 0.89
C ASN A 338 5.97 -28.66 1.84
N THR A 339 7.13 -29.29 1.81
CA THR A 339 7.44 -30.44 2.67
C THR A 339 8.42 -30.02 3.74
N ARG A 340 7.90 -29.56 4.90
CA ARG A 340 8.70 -29.37 6.13
C ARG A 340 9.15 -30.71 6.71
N SER A 341 10.03 -31.34 5.97
CA SER A 341 10.67 -32.63 6.17
C SER A 341 12.17 -32.40 6.32
N PRO A 342 12.94 -33.36 6.86
CA PRO A 342 14.39 -33.23 6.90
C PRO A 342 15.05 -33.13 5.50
N GLN A 343 14.29 -33.36 4.42
CA GLN A 343 14.70 -33.32 3.02
C GLN A 343 14.23 -32.05 2.27
N ALA A 344 13.66 -31.06 2.96
CA ALA A 344 13.15 -29.83 2.33
C ALA A 344 14.27 -29.05 1.60
N CYS A 345 15.40 -28.92 2.28
CA CYS A 345 16.66 -28.33 1.82
C CYS A 345 17.18 -28.89 0.48
N ASP A 346 16.68 -30.03 -0.01
CA ASP A 346 17.10 -30.60 -1.30
C ASP A 346 16.68 -29.71 -2.49
N LEU A 347 15.52 -29.04 -2.40
CA LEU A 347 15.04 -28.08 -3.42
C LEU A 347 13.99 -27.13 -2.84
N GLU A 348 14.13 -25.84 -3.14
CA GLU A 348 13.11 -24.81 -2.89
C GLU A 348 12.73 -24.03 -4.17
N TRP A 349 11.53 -23.43 -4.16
CA TRP A 349 11.09 -22.49 -5.19
C TRP A 349 11.26 -21.06 -4.70
N HIS A 350 11.79 -20.18 -5.53
CA HIS A 350 11.71 -18.73 -5.32
C HIS A 350 10.73 -18.11 -6.32
N VAL A 351 9.94 -17.14 -5.87
CA VAL A 351 9.01 -16.35 -6.72
C VAL A 351 9.09 -14.92 -6.26
N GLU A 352 9.22 -14.01 -7.21
CA GLU A 352 9.39 -12.60 -6.92
C GLU A 352 8.30 -11.76 -7.59
N PRO A 353 7.59 -10.89 -6.85
CA PRO A 353 7.48 -10.82 -5.39
C PRO A 353 6.63 -11.97 -4.82
N ASN A 354 6.89 -12.37 -3.56
CA ASN A 354 6.01 -13.29 -2.82
C ASN A 354 5.73 -12.81 -1.38
N LEU A 355 4.70 -11.97 -1.25
CA LEU A 355 4.21 -11.49 0.05
C LEU A 355 3.34 -12.53 0.79
N THR A 356 2.90 -13.61 0.15
CA THR A 356 2.03 -14.61 0.79
C THR A 356 2.72 -15.34 1.93
N ARG A 357 1.97 -15.63 2.99
CA ARG A 357 2.44 -16.45 4.12
C ARG A 357 1.52 -17.65 4.32
N ASP A 358 2.10 -18.81 4.64
CA ASP A 358 1.31 -19.93 5.16
C ASP A 358 1.03 -19.73 6.66
N ARG A 359 0.06 -20.48 7.20
CA ARG A 359 -0.39 -20.53 8.63
C ARG A 359 0.68 -20.79 9.72
N ASN A 360 1.96 -20.62 9.40
CA ASN A 360 3.12 -20.72 10.29
C ASN A 360 4.16 -19.60 10.04
N GLY A 361 3.95 -18.72 9.05
CA GLY A 361 4.84 -17.60 8.71
C GLY A 361 5.87 -17.84 7.59
N PHE A 362 5.93 -19.01 6.95
CA PHE A 362 6.80 -19.23 5.78
C PHE A 362 6.14 -18.72 4.49
N ALA A 363 6.93 -18.41 3.46
CA ALA A 363 6.42 -17.99 2.16
C ALA A 363 5.42 -18.99 1.55
N GLY A 364 4.29 -18.48 1.06
CA GLY A 364 3.19 -19.32 0.60
C GLY A 364 3.42 -19.94 -0.79
N GLY A 365 3.10 -21.23 -0.93
CA GLY A 365 3.17 -21.96 -2.21
C GLY A 365 2.00 -21.71 -3.19
N VAL A 366 1.31 -20.59 -3.04
CA VAL A 366 0.18 -20.14 -3.86
C VAL A 366 0.29 -18.62 -4.03
N VAL A 367 0.99 -18.17 -5.07
CA VAL A 367 1.15 -16.74 -5.39
C VAL A 367 0.07 -16.33 -6.39
N SER A 368 -0.46 -15.11 -6.25
CA SER A 368 -1.52 -14.56 -7.12
C SER A 368 -1.21 -13.14 -7.53
N CYS A 369 -1.25 -12.84 -8.83
CA CYS A 369 -1.08 -11.49 -9.38
C CYS A 369 -2.25 -11.16 -10.31
N ALA A 370 -2.54 -9.88 -10.54
CA ALA A 370 -3.49 -9.44 -11.55
C ALA A 370 -2.82 -9.09 -12.89
N ASP A 371 -3.52 -9.44 -13.98
CA ASP A 371 -3.19 -9.17 -15.38
C ASP A 371 -2.85 -7.68 -15.59
N GLY A 372 -1.57 -7.37 -15.78
CA GLY A 372 -1.01 -6.01 -15.93
C GLY A 372 -0.61 -5.28 -14.64
N GLN A 373 -0.61 -5.90 -13.46
CA GLN A 373 -0.21 -5.26 -12.20
C GLN A 373 1.32 -5.08 -12.12
N PRO A 374 1.90 -3.86 -12.21
CA PRO A 374 3.33 -3.67 -12.47
C PRO A 374 4.30 -4.22 -11.40
N PHE A 375 3.80 -4.47 -10.18
CA PHE A 375 4.59 -5.00 -9.07
C PHE A 375 4.85 -6.51 -9.16
N CYS A 376 3.89 -7.29 -9.65
CA CYS A 376 3.96 -8.76 -9.67
C CYS A 376 3.79 -9.38 -11.05
N ASP A 377 3.44 -8.58 -12.06
CA ASP A 377 3.35 -8.98 -13.45
C ASP A 377 4.54 -8.38 -14.22
N VAL A 378 5.51 -9.23 -14.57
CA VAL A 378 6.85 -8.82 -15.04
C VAL A 378 6.81 -8.03 -16.35
N ASP A 379 5.79 -8.21 -17.18
CA ASP A 379 5.60 -7.43 -18.42
C ASP A 379 4.66 -6.22 -18.26
N ALA A 380 4.06 -6.04 -17.07
CA ALA A 380 3.18 -4.93 -16.68
C ALA A 380 2.05 -4.62 -17.69
N THR A 381 1.62 -5.61 -18.49
CA THR A 381 0.70 -5.41 -19.61
C THR A 381 -0.55 -6.29 -19.46
N ALA A 382 -1.72 -5.65 -19.28
CA ALA A 382 -3.00 -6.36 -19.23
C ALA A 382 -3.40 -6.94 -20.61
N ASP A 383 -2.90 -8.12 -20.95
CA ASP A 383 -3.13 -8.80 -22.24
C ASP A 383 -3.79 -10.20 -22.13
N GLY A 384 -4.15 -10.61 -20.91
CA GLY A 384 -4.86 -11.86 -20.60
C GLY A 384 -4.02 -12.91 -19.88
N ARG A 385 -2.93 -12.51 -19.22
CA ARG A 385 -1.96 -13.39 -18.55
C ARG A 385 -1.08 -12.57 -17.63
N CYS A 386 -0.52 -13.26 -16.65
CA CYS A 386 0.50 -12.71 -15.78
C CYS A 386 1.80 -13.48 -16.01
N THR A 387 2.92 -12.77 -16.09
CA THR A 387 4.27 -13.30 -16.24
C THR A 387 4.99 -13.21 -14.89
N PHE A 388 5.31 -14.37 -14.29
CA PHE A 388 5.98 -14.43 -12.99
C PHE A 388 7.46 -14.72 -13.14
N HIS A 389 8.33 -13.99 -12.42
CA HIS A 389 9.71 -14.41 -12.21
C HIS A 389 9.78 -15.56 -11.20
N VAL A 390 10.30 -16.70 -11.62
CA VAL A 390 10.46 -17.91 -10.79
C VAL A 390 11.89 -18.42 -10.88
N ALA A 391 12.51 -18.75 -9.75
CA ALA A 391 13.78 -19.47 -9.70
C ALA A 391 13.65 -20.78 -8.91
N VAL A 392 14.63 -21.66 -9.08
CA VAL A 392 14.75 -22.91 -8.31
C VAL A 392 16.10 -22.93 -7.62
N CYS A 393 16.10 -23.18 -6.32
CA CYS A 393 17.30 -23.33 -5.52
C CYS A 393 17.46 -24.78 -5.08
N LEU A 394 18.70 -25.28 -5.11
CA LEU A 394 19.09 -26.64 -4.79
C LEU A 394 20.01 -26.64 -3.57
N ASN A 395 19.98 -27.72 -2.79
CA ASN A 395 20.95 -27.96 -1.70
C ASN A 395 21.08 -26.72 -0.78
N SER A 396 19.94 -26.15 -0.39
CA SER A 396 19.81 -24.87 0.30
C SER A 396 19.91 -25.05 1.81
N THR A 397 20.69 -24.20 2.48
CA THR A 397 20.89 -24.17 3.92
C THR A 397 19.81 -23.30 4.56
N ASP A 398 18.57 -23.82 4.59
CA ASP A 398 17.43 -23.11 5.17
C ASP A 398 17.63 -22.88 6.70
N PRO A 399 17.75 -21.62 7.18
CA PRO A 399 17.93 -21.34 8.60
C PRO A 399 16.60 -21.34 9.39
N ARG A 400 15.45 -21.44 8.70
CA ARG A 400 14.10 -21.20 9.24
C ARG A 400 13.50 -22.45 9.88
N PHE A 401 13.96 -23.65 9.49
CA PHE A 401 13.65 -24.92 10.17
C PHE A 401 14.71 -26.00 9.91
N ALA A 402 14.71 -27.06 10.72
CA ALA A 402 15.72 -28.11 10.63
C ALA A 402 15.49 -29.08 9.45
N CYS A 403 16.19 -28.87 8.33
CA CYS A 403 16.44 -29.87 7.30
C CYS A 403 17.94 -30.12 7.08
N THR A 404 18.30 -30.98 6.12
CA THR A 404 19.68 -31.35 5.82
C THR A 404 19.90 -31.33 4.31
N ALA A 405 20.47 -30.21 3.84
CA ALA A 405 20.90 -30.05 2.46
C ALA A 405 21.76 -31.23 2.00
N SER A 406 21.41 -31.81 0.85
CA SER A 406 22.02 -33.03 0.32
C SER A 406 22.24 -32.89 -1.19
N ALA A 407 23.34 -33.46 -1.69
CA ALA A 407 23.72 -33.36 -3.10
C ALA A 407 22.66 -34.00 -4.03
N VAL A 408 22.18 -33.23 -5.00
CA VAL A 408 21.06 -33.57 -5.88
C VAL A 408 21.54 -34.31 -7.13
N ASP A 409 21.11 -35.55 -7.30
CA ASP A 409 21.39 -36.36 -8.48
C ASP A 409 20.52 -35.94 -9.68
N SER A 410 19.26 -35.56 -9.44
CA SER A 410 18.32 -35.18 -10.50
C SER A 410 17.09 -34.43 -10.00
N VAL A 411 16.56 -33.55 -10.86
CA VAL A 411 15.26 -32.90 -10.71
C VAL A 411 14.35 -33.30 -11.87
N GLN A 412 13.22 -33.91 -11.57
CA GLN A 412 12.19 -34.22 -12.56
C GLN A 412 11.05 -33.19 -12.51
N LEU A 413 10.74 -32.52 -13.62
CA LEU A 413 9.47 -31.83 -13.82
C LEU A 413 8.30 -32.84 -13.81
N ARG A 414 7.18 -32.46 -13.19
CA ARG A 414 6.01 -33.32 -12.92
C ARG A 414 4.71 -32.66 -13.41
N GLY A 415 3.60 -33.40 -13.30
CA GLY A 415 2.26 -32.88 -13.58
C GLY A 415 2.10 -32.38 -15.02
N LYS A 416 1.57 -31.16 -15.18
CA LYS A 416 1.38 -30.50 -16.48
C LYS A 416 2.69 -30.22 -17.20
N LEU A 417 3.70 -29.67 -16.52
CA LEU A 417 5.02 -29.35 -17.10
C LEU A 417 5.71 -30.54 -17.77
N ALA A 418 5.38 -31.76 -17.38
CA ALA A 418 5.99 -32.97 -17.93
C ALA A 418 5.24 -33.59 -19.13
N ARG A 419 3.95 -33.25 -19.34
CA ARG A 419 3.01 -34.07 -20.15
C ARG A 419 1.84 -33.33 -20.81
N SER A 420 1.79 -32.00 -20.75
CA SER A 420 0.65 -31.26 -21.28
C SER A 420 0.65 -31.13 -22.81
N SER A 421 -0.53 -30.91 -23.39
CA SER A 421 -0.69 -30.46 -24.77
C SER A 421 -1.02 -28.96 -24.87
N ASP A 422 -1.09 -28.26 -23.74
CA ASP A 422 -1.30 -26.82 -23.64
C ASP A 422 -0.02 -26.07 -24.04
N PRO A 423 -0.05 -25.14 -25.02
CA PRO A 423 1.15 -24.46 -25.50
C PRO A 423 1.89 -23.68 -24.40
N THR A 424 1.19 -23.09 -23.43
CA THR A 424 1.82 -22.34 -22.33
C THR A 424 2.46 -23.28 -21.32
N ASP A 425 1.82 -24.40 -20.95
CA ASP A 425 2.47 -25.42 -20.10
C ASP A 425 3.79 -25.91 -20.72
N ASN A 426 3.81 -26.06 -22.05
CA ASN A 426 4.99 -26.51 -22.80
C ASN A 426 6.06 -25.41 -22.93
N ALA A 427 5.68 -24.15 -23.12
CA ALA A 427 6.61 -23.02 -23.10
C ALA A 427 7.27 -22.85 -21.71
N ASN A 428 6.47 -22.87 -20.64
CA ASN A 428 6.96 -22.77 -19.26
C ASN A 428 7.91 -23.95 -18.92
N ALA A 429 7.60 -25.17 -19.39
CA ALA A 429 8.50 -26.32 -19.23
C ALA A 429 9.81 -26.16 -20.02
N ALA A 430 9.76 -25.59 -21.22
CA ALA A 430 10.93 -25.31 -22.05
C ALA A 430 11.83 -24.19 -21.48
N ALA A 431 11.26 -23.25 -20.70
CA ALA A 431 12.02 -22.25 -19.94
C ALA A 431 12.64 -22.83 -18.65
N LEU A 432 11.89 -23.65 -17.91
CA LEU A 432 12.34 -24.24 -16.64
C LEU A 432 13.44 -25.30 -16.81
N LEU A 433 13.49 -26.04 -17.92
CA LEU A 433 14.51 -27.08 -18.12
C LEU A 433 15.94 -26.50 -18.20
N PRO A 434 16.26 -25.49 -19.04
CA PRO A 434 17.58 -24.85 -19.04
C PRO A 434 17.95 -24.18 -17.71
N ALA A 435 17.00 -23.60 -16.99
CA ALA A 435 17.26 -23.02 -15.68
C ALA A 435 17.67 -24.08 -14.65
N LEU A 436 17.03 -25.25 -14.68
CA LEU A 436 17.44 -26.41 -13.88
C LEU A 436 18.79 -26.99 -14.31
N GLU A 437 19.08 -27.07 -15.62
CA GLU A 437 20.38 -27.55 -16.13
C GLU A 437 21.56 -26.69 -15.64
N ASN A 438 21.33 -25.39 -15.41
CA ASN A 438 22.34 -24.41 -15.00
C ASN A 438 22.18 -23.95 -13.53
N ALA A 439 21.37 -24.63 -12.71
CA ALA A 439 21.08 -24.22 -11.33
C ALA A 439 22.25 -24.37 -10.35
N ASP A 440 23.20 -25.29 -10.62
CA ASP A 440 24.42 -25.45 -9.85
C ASP A 440 25.67 -25.20 -10.72
N PRO A 441 26.45 -24.13 -10.46
CA PRO A 441 27.65 -23.79 -11.24
C PRO A 441 28.82 -24.78 -11.06
N GLY A 442 28.76 -25.66 -10.06
CA GLY A 442 29.69 -26.75 -9.80
C GLY A 442 29.32 -28.09 -10.45
N SER A 443 28.19 -28.15 -11.18
CA SER A 443 27.70 -29.36 -11.84
C SER A 443 27.41 -29.13 -13.34
N ALA A 444 27.45 -30.21 -14.13
CA ALA A 444 26.82 -30.24 -15.43
C ALA A 444 25.44 -30.91 -15.32
N GLY A 445 24.37 -30.12 -15.38
CA GLY A 445 23.00 -30.63 -15.58
C GLY A 445 22.73 -30.96 -17.04
N ALA A 446 21.97 -32.04 -17.29
CA ALA A 446 21.53 -32.43 -18.62
C ALA A 446 20.08 -32.95 -18.62
N ALA A 447 19.23 -32.33 -19.46
CA ALA A 447 17.84 -32.67 -19.62
C ALA A 447 17.64 -33.88 -20.56
N THR A 448 16.87 -34.88 -20.10
CA THR A 448 16.35 -35.97 -20.92
C THR A 448 14.83 -36.03 -20.74
N GLY A 449 14.11 -35.42 -21.68
CA GLY A 449 12.66 -35.22 -21.56
C GLY A 449 12.35 -34.28 -20.39
N SER A 450 11.59 -34.76 -19.41
CA SER A 450 11.18 -33.95 -18.23
C SER A 450 12.10 -34.13 -17.01
N VAL A 451 13.34 -34.58 -17.19
CA VAL A 451 14.30 -34.87 -16.09
C VAL A 451 15.64 -34.25 -16.39
N VAL A 452 16.12 -33.36 -15.52
CA VAL A 452 17.52 -32.93 -15.47
C VAL A 452 18.27 -33.88 -14.55
N THR A 453 19.39 -34.43 -15.03
CA THR A 453 20.33 -35.25 -14.24
C THR A 453 21.65 -34.51 -14.13
N TYR A 454 22.26 -34.52 -12.96
CA TYR A 454 23.50 -33.79 -12.66
C TYR A 454 24.72 -34.73 -12.69
N THR A 455 25.85 -34.27 -13.20
CA THR A 455 27.13 -35.02 -13.17
C THR A 455 28.32 -34.07 -13.01
N PRO A 456 29.00 -34.03 -11.84
CA PRO A 456 28.66 -34.71 -10.59
C PRO A 456 27.30 -34.27 -10.03
N ALA A 457 26.77 -34.97 -9.02
CA ALA A 457 25.56 -34.53 -8.31
C ALA A 457 25.72 -33.06 -7.85
N ALA A 458 24.66 -32.26 -8.01
CA ALA A 458 24.66 -30.85 -7.67
C ALA A 458 24.82 -30.68 -6.15
N ALA A 459 25.94 -30.10 -5.72
CA ALA A 459 26.45 -30.11 -4.36
C ALA A 459 27.02 -28.75 -3.91
N THR A 460 26.92 -27.70 -4.75
CA THR A 460 27.16 -26.33 -4.29
C THR A 460 26.06 -25.95 -3.29
N SER A 461 26.41 -25.34 -2.17
CA SER A 461 25.43 -24.85 -1.18
C SER A 461 24.63 -23.69 -1.78
N ASP A 462 23.32 -23.65 -1.51
CA ASP A 462 22.47 -22.49 -1.81
C ASP A 462 22.43 -22.12 -3.31
N ALA A 463 22.55 -23.14 -4.17
CA ALA A 463 22.73 -22.98 -5.60
C ALA A 463 21.38 -22.72 -6.30
N CYS A 464 21.16 -21.46 -6.68
CA CYS A 464 19.94 -21.00 -7.36
C CYS A 464 20.13 -20.80 -8.86
N SER A 465 19.12 -21.19 -9.64
CA SER A 465 19.00 -20.77 -11.04
C SER A 465 18.84 -19.25 -11.14
N SER A 466 19.09 -18.69 -12.32
CA SER A 466 18.49 -17.39 -12.67
C SER A 466 16.96 -17.47 -12.60
N TYR A 467 16.28 -16.33 -12.46
CA TYR A 467 14.85 -16.28 -12.73
C TYR A 467 14.53 -16.72 -14.16
N VAL A 468 13.37 -17.34 -14.32
CA VAL A 468 12.71 -17.58 -15.60
C VAL A 468 11.28 -17.12 -15.54
N ASP A 469 10.79 -16.69 -16.71
CA ASP A 469 9.45 -16.17 -16.88
C ASP A 469 8.45 -17.33 -17.02
N VAL A 470 7.48 -17.38 -16.12
CA VAL A 470 6.45 -18.41 -16.08
C VAL A 470 5.09 -17.77 -16.33
N VAL A 471 4.55 -17.99 -17.53
CA VAL A 471 3.32 -17.33 -17.99
C VAL A 471 2.07 -18.07 -17.51
N VAL A 472 1.09 -17.34 -16.97
CA VAL A 472 -0.19 -17.86 -16.47
C VAL A 472 -1.37 -17.12 -17.12
N PRO A 473 -1.96 -17.64 -18.21
CA PRO A 473 -3.14 -17.01 -18.82
C PRO A 473 -4.39 -17.15 -17.97
N VAL A 474 -5.19 -16.08 -17.95
CA VAL A 474 -6.55 -16.05 -17.39
C VAL A 474 -7.47 -17.01 -18.17
N LYS A 475 -8.61 -17.36 -17.58
CA LYS A 475 -9.61 -18.23 -18.22
C LYS A 475 -10.76 -17.40 -18.77
N SER A 476 -10.76 -17.17 -20.09
CA SER A 476 -11.93 -16.63 -20.80
C SER A 476 -12.89 -17.75 -21.21
N ARG A 477 -14.19 -17.60 -20.89
CA ARG A 477 -15.27 -18.48 -21.37
C ARG A 477 -16.56 -17.68 -21.56
N ASN A 478 -17.11 -17.71 -22.77
CA ASN A 478 -18.34 -17.00 -23.15
C ASN A 478 -18.27 -15.48 -22.83
N GLY A 479 -17.11 -14.86 -22.99
CA GLY A 479 -16.87 -13.45 -22.65
C GLY A 479 -16.60 -13.18 -21.16
N ARG A 480 -16.88 -14.13 -20.25
CA ARG A 480 -16.49 -13.99 -18.84
C ARG A 480 -15.02 -14.39 -18.65
N ILE A 481 -14.23 -13.46 -18.14
CA ILE A 481 -12.86 -13.71 -17.66
C ILE A 481 -12.94 -14.22 -16.20
N THR A 482 -12.08 -15.17 -15.85
CA THR A 482 -11.94 -15.74 -14.50
C THR A 482 -10.48 -16.14 -14.24
N PRO A 483 -10.03 -16.23 -12.97
CA PRO A 483 -8.61 -16.40 -12.67
C PRO A 483 -7.97 -17.62 -13.36
N GLY A 484 -6.82 -17.40 -13.99
CA GLY A 484 -5.88 -18.39 -14.47
C GLY A 484 -5.26 -19.19 -13.32
N LYS A 485 -4.71 -20.37 -13.63
CA LYS A 485 -3.87 -21.11 -12.67
C LYS A 485 -2.91 -22.02 -13.41
N ARG A 486 -1.63 -21.98 -13.04
CA ARG A 486 -0.66 -23.05 -13.29
C ARG A 486 -0.15 -23.61 -11.97
N THR A 487 0.37 -24.83 -12.01
CA THR A 487 1.03 -25.44 -10.84
C THR A 487 2.27 -26.13 -11.32
N LEU A 488 3.41 -25.53 -11.01
CA LEU A 488 4.72 -26.11 -11.22
C LEU A 488 4.89 -27.23 -10.19
N GLN A 489 5.48 -28.33 -10.60
CA GLN A 489 5.69 -29.50 -9.74
C GLN A 489 7.01 -30.14 -10.12
N VAL A 490 7.81 -30.46 -9.12
CA VAL A 490 9.10 -31.16 -9.27
C VAL A 490 9.20 -32.35 -8.34
N ALA A 491 10.09 -33.27 -8.68
CA ALA A 491 10.50 -34.36 -7.81
C ALA A 491 12.03 -34.49 -7.86
N THR A 492 12.68 -34.02 -6.80
CA THR A 492 14.14 -34.05 -6.59
C THR A 492 14.55 -35.43 -6.08
N ARG A 493 15.77 -35.85 -6.40
CA ARG A 493 16.40 -37.08 -5.89
C ARG A 493 17.83 -36.78 -5.46
N THR A 494 18.23 -37.39 -4.36
CA THR A 494 19.63 -37.50 -3.92
C THR A 494 19.96 -38.99 -3.73
N ALA A 495 21.20 -39.28 -3.33
CA ALA A 495 21.64 -40.64 -3.05
C ALA A 495 20.85 -41.35 -1.93
N THR A 496 20.12 -40.61 -1.08
CA THR A 496 19.35 -41.13 0.06
C THR A 496 17.90 -40.68 0.10
N SER A 497 17.55 -39.57 -0.55
CA SER A 497 16.24 -38.92 -0.45
C SER A 497 15.46 -38.91 -1.76
N LYS A 498 14.16 -38.60 -1.63
CA LYS A 498 13.35 -38.11 -2.73
C LYS A 498 12.24 -37.19 -2.20
N VAL A 499 12.42 -35.88 -2.36
CA VAL A 499 11.39 -34.88 -2.05
C VAL A 499 10.50 -34.61 -3.28
N SER A 500 9.38 -33.89 -3.12
CA SER A 500 8.52 -33.47 -4.24
C SER A 500 7.78 -32.19 -3.92
N GLU A 501 8.19 -31.11 -4.59
CA GLU A 501 7.78 -29.74 -4.32
C GLU A 501 6.84 -29.19 -5.39
N LYS A 502 6.06 -28.18 -5.03
CA LYS A 502 5.04 -27.57 -5.90
C LYS A 502 4.95 -26.06 -5.70
N LEU A 503 4.65 -25.35 -6.77
CA LEU A 503 4.35 -23.93 -6.70
C LEU A 503 3.07 -23.67 -7.50
N THR A 504 2.07 -23.06 -6.90
CA THR A 504 0.91 -22.53 -7.63
C THR A 504 1.13 -21.07 -7.96
N LEU A 505 0.85 -20.73 -9.22
CA LEU A 505 0.75 -19.36 -9.69
C LEU A 505 -0.68 -19.14 -10.22
N ILE A 506 -1.30 -18.04 -9.81
CA ILE A 506 -2.67 -17.64 -10.17
C ILE A 506 -2.58 -16.27 -10.84
N CYS A 507 -3.24 -16.11 -11.98
CA CYS A 507 -3.41 -14.80 -12.61
C CYS A 507 -4.87 -14.41 -12.50
N THR A 508 -5.20 -13.36 -11.75
CA THR A 508 -6.54 -12.77 -11.72
C THR A 508 -6.75 -11.86 -12.94
N PRO A 509 -8.01 -11.54 -13.31
CA PRO A 509 -8.27 -10.45 -14.25
C PRO A 509 -7.64 -9.14 -13.75
N THR A 510 -7.43 -8.20 -14.66
CA THR A 510 -6.98 -6.84 -14.32
C THR A 510 -8.00 -6.11 -13.43
N PHE A 511 -7.57 -5.05 -12.76
CA PHE A 511 -8.40 -4.25 -11.84
C PHE A 511 -9.25 -3.17 -12.55
N LEU A 512 -9.12 -3.04 -13.87
CA LEU A 512 -9.69 -1.99 -14.74
C LEU A 512 -10.94 -2.44 -15.53
#